data_AF-A0A0W0GCM9-F1
#
_entry.id   AF-A0A0W0GCM9-F1
#
_cell.length_a   1.000
_cell.length_b   1.000
_cell.length_c   1.000
_cell.angle_alpha   90.00
_cell.angle_beta   90.00
_cell.angle_gamma   90.00
#
_symmetry.space_group_name_H-M   'P 1'
#
loop_
_entity.id
_entity.type
_entity.pdbx_description
1 polymer ?
#
loop_
_entity_poly.entity_id
_entity_poly.type
_entity_poly.pdbx_seq_one_letter_code
_entity_poly.pdbx_strand_id
1 'polypeptide(L)'
;MPSVANYLRPLQFIHFIIAFDPHKFRAEIVGFGGSLTDSSALVLNNLKSRNPDNYQNLLRYMFDETDGANAAGLTYVLDDVSGDTSFSQFDINRAPSYLFSVLKDILSVNSRIKVHIVPWSPPGWMKDMGTMTGGTLRSDMVQYYPTYLLKAAQAYQEMGIPLYAISIQVYHTSYPLP
;
A
#
# COMPACT_ATOMS: atom_id res chain seq x y z
N MET A 1 -48.81 58.27 -24.98
CA MET A 1 -47.98 57.82 -23.84
C MET A 1 -47.44 56.44 -24.21
N PRO A 2 -46.13 56.17 -24.10
CA PRO A 2 -45.54 54.92 -24.58
C PRO A 2 -45.90 53.74 -23.65
N SER A 3 -46.25 52.60 -24.24
CA SER A 3 -46.52 51.36 -23.49
C SER A 3 -45.21 50.73 -23.04
N VAL A 4 -45.11 50.43 -21.75
CA VAL A 4 -44.02 49.63 -21.17
C VAL A 4 -44.23 48.18 -21.62
N ALA A 5 -43.50 47.78 -22.66
CA ALA A 5 -43.41 46.38 -23.06
C ALA A 5 -42.64 45.63 -21.97
N ASN A 6 -43.35 44.80 -21.20
CA ASN A 6 -42.78 43.92 -20.19
C ASN A 6 -41.75 42.98 -20.84
N TYR A 7 -40.47 43.23 -20.53
CA TYR A 7 -39.38 42.29 -20.74
C TYR A 7 -39.50 41.16 -19.72
N LEU A 8 -40.19 40.08 -20.09
CA LEU A 8 -40.04 38.79 -19.41
C LEU A 8 -39.40 37.82 -20.39
N ARG A 9 -38.07 37.70 -20.33
CA ARG A 9 -37.37 36.57 -20.94
C ARG A 9 -37.66 35.31 -20.10
N PRO A 10 -38.04 34.18 -20.70
CA PRO A 10 -38.19 32.94 -19.94
C PRO A 10 -36.84 32.54 -19.35
N LEU A 11 -36.83 32.25 -18.04
CA LEU A 11 -35.67 31.71 -17.34
C LEU A 11 -35.29 30.37 -17.97
N GLN A 12 -34.11 30.30 -18.58
CA GLN A 12 -33.57 29.09 -19.17
C GLN A 12 -32.98 28.24 -18.03
N PHE A 13 -33.67 27.19 -17.62
CA PHE A 13 -33.12 26.22 -16.66
C PHE A 13 -32.04 25.39 -17.37
N ILE A 14 -30.79 25.55 -16.94
CA ILE A 14 -29.69 24.69 -17.36
C ILE A 14 -29.85 23.35 -16.63
N HIS A 15 -30.31 22.33 -17.34
CA HIS A 15 -30.28 20.96 -16.81
C HIS A 15 -28.89 20.36 -17.04
N PHE A 16 -28.22 19.99 -15.95
CA PHE A 16 -27.04 19.14 -16.03
C PHE A 16 -27.47 17.68 -16.09
N ILE A 17 -27.11 16.99 -17.18
CA ILE A 17 -27.38 15.56 -17.37
C ILE A 17 -26.05 14.82 -17.28
N ILE A 18 -25.96 13.85 -16.36
CA ILE A 18 -24.87 12.87 -16.32
C ILE A 18 -25.34 11.66 -17.13
N ALA A 19 -24.68 11.38 -18.26
CA ALA A 19 -24.98 10.24 -19.12
C ALA A 19 -23.89 9.17 -18.99
N PHE A 20 -24.30 7.91 -18.82
CA PHE A 20 -23.42 6.74 -18.76
C PHE A 20 -23.50 5.96 -20.08
N ASP A 21 -22.34 5.65 -20.67
CA ASP A 21 -22.23 4.82 -21.88
C ASP A 21 -21.62 3.46 -21.49
N PRO A 22 -22.42 2.38 -21.38
CA PRO A 22 -21.96 1.08 -20.93
C PRO A 22 -21.04 0.37 -21.94
N HIS A 23 -20.90 0.90 -23.16
CA HIS A 23 -20.05 0.31 -24.20
C HIS A 23 -18.66 0.97 -24.28
N LYS A 24 -18.42 2.02 -23.50
CA LYS A 24 -17.10 2.66 -23.35
C LYS A 24 -16.39 2.14 -22.11
N PHE A 25 -15.66 1.05 -22.29
CA PHE A 25 -14.79 0.50 -21.25
C PHE A 25 -13.57 1.38 -20.99
N ARG A 26 -13.18 1.48 -19.73
CA ARG A 26 -11.95 2.14 -19.26
C ARG A 26 -11.11 1.12 -18.47
N ALA A 27 -9.97 1.58 -17.94
CA ALA A 27 -9.10 0.74 -17.12
C ALA A 27 -9.87 0.04 -15.99
N GLU A 28 -9.52 -1.22 -15.76
CA GLU A 28 -10.06 -2.01 -14.66
C GLU A 28 -9.49 -1.51 -13.33
N ILE A 29 -10.35 -1.41 -12.32
CA ILE A 29 -9.94 -1.02 -10.96
C ILE A 29 -9.53 -2.29 -10.21
N VAL A 30 -8.27 -2.34 -9.79
CA VAL A 30 -7.70 -3.49 -9.06
C VAL A 30 -8.23 -3.58 -7.62
N GLY A 31 -8.47 -2.45 -6.97
CA GLY A 31 -8.95 -2.35 -5.59
C GLY A 31 -8.74 -0.97 -4.95
N PHE A 32 -9.17 -0.80 -3.70
CA PHE A 32 -9.02 0.39 -2.88
C PHE A 32 -8.54 -0.02 -1.48
N GLY A 33 -7.57 0.70 -0.90
CA GLY A 33 -6.99 0.29 0.39
C GLY A 33 -6.23 1.34 1.15
N GLY A 34 -5.33 0.85 2.02
CA GLY A 34 -4.53 1.66 2.92
C GLY A 34 -3.09 1.17 3.04
N SER A 35 -2.43 1.49 4.15
CA SER A 35 -1.08 1.02 4.43
C SER A 35 -1.02 0.51 5.86
N LEU A 36 -0.46 -0.69 6.05
CA LEU A 36 -0.18 -1.26 7.37
C LEU A 36 1.30 -0.98 7.70
N THR A 37 1.55 0.26 8.09
CA THR A 37 2.84 0.68 8.65
C THR A 37 3.06 0.11 10.05
N ASP A 38 4.30 0.09 10.53
CA ASP A 38 4.62 -0.32 11.91
C ASP A 38 3.79 0.43 12.95
N SER A 39 3.60 1.75 12.80
CA SER A 39 2.81 2.54 13.74
C SER A 39 1.34 2.13 13.75
N SER A 40 0.72 1.94 12.57
CA SER A 40 -0.66 1.45 12.48
C SER A 40 -0.81 0.03 13.04
N ALA A 41 0.14 -0.87 12.76
CA ALA A 41 0.13 -2.22 13.29
C ALA A 41 0.30 -2.23 14.82
N LEU A 42 1.16 -1.36 15.36
CA LEU A 42 1.34 -1.22 16.81
C LEU A 42 0.07 -0.70 17.49
N VAL A 43 -0.59 0.30 16.93
CA VAL A 43 -1.87 0.83 17.45
C VAL A 43 -2.95 -0.26 17.44
N LEU A 44 -3.08 -0.99 16.33
CA LEU A 44 -4.01 -2.11 16.20
C LEU A 44 -3.71 -3.24 17.19
N ASN A 45 -2.45 -3.61 17.37
CA ASN A 45 -2.03 -4.62 18.32
C ASN A 45 -2.27 -4.20 19.79
N ASN A 46 -2.05 -2.92 20.09
CA ASN A 46 -2.38 -2.36 21.40
C ASN A 46 -3.90 -2.37 21.65
N LEU A 47 -4.72 -2.05 20.64
CA LEU A 47 -6.17 -2.17 20.72
C LEU A 47 -6.59 -3.63 20.93
N LYS A 48 -6.02 -4.58 20.17
CA LYS A 48 -6.24 -6.03 20.32
C LYS A 48 -6.00 -6.49 21.75
N SER A 49 -4.96 -5.97 22.40
CA SER A 49 -4.61 -6.34 23.77
C SER A 49 -5.50 -5.68 24.83
N ARG A 50 -5.94 -4.44 24.60
CA ARG A 50 -6.74 -3.65 25.56
C ARG A 50 -8.24 -3.93 25.46
N ASN A 51 -8.74 -4.13 24.26
CA ASN A 51 -10.15 -4.37 23.97
C ASN A 51 -10.29 -5.22 22.69
N PRO A 52 -10.23 -6.56 22.81
CA PRO A 52 -10.32 -7.47 21.68
C PRO A 52 -11.61 -7.32 20.87
N ASP A 53 -12.74 -7.01 21.53
CA ASP A 53 -14.03 -6.88 20.86
C ASP A 53 -14.06 -5.66 19.93
N ASN A 54 -13.59 -4.50 20.42
CA ASN A 54 -13.47 -3.31 19.59
C ASN A 54 -12.46 -3.48 18.45
N TYR A 55 -11.37 -4.21 18.68
CA TYR A 55 -10.43 -4.57 17.63
C TYR A 55 -11.11 -5.38 16.51
N GLN A 56 -11.83 -6.44 16.87
CA GLN A 56 -12.54 -7.28 15.89
C GLN A 56 -13.63 -6.52 15.15
N ASN A 57 -14.39 -5.67 15.84
CA ASN A 57 -15.41 -4.82 15.21
C ASN A 57 -14.79 -3.84 14.22
N LEU A 58 -13.64 -3.24 14.57
CA LEU A 58 -12.91 -2.36 13.66
C LEU A 58 -12.39 -3.11 12.43
N LEU A 59 -11.80 -4.30 12.60
CA LEU A 59 -11.32 -5.08 11.45
C LEU A 59 -12.45 -5.48 10.51
N ARG A 60 -13.60 -5.94 11.05
CA ARG A 60 -14.78 -6.23 10.21
C ARG A 60 -15.28 -4.99 9.51
N TYR A 61 -15.40 -3.87 10.22
CA TYR A 61 -15.82 -2.60 9.62
C TYR A 61 -14.90 -2.16 8.46
N MET A 62 -13.59 -2.39 8.57
CA MET A 62 -12.62 -1.95 7.56
C MET A 62 -12.42 -2.94 6.41
N PHE A 63 -12.56 -4.24 6.66
CA PHE A 63 -12.08 -5.27 5.75
C PHE A 63 -13.14 -6.28 5.32
N ASP A 64 -14.32 -6.34 5.95
CA ASP A 64 -15.39 -7.25 5.53
C ASP A 64 -15.89 -6.90 4.10
N GLU A 65 -16.06 -7.92 3.27
CA GLU A 65 -16.43 -7.78 1.85
C GLU A 65 -17.91 -7.45 1.62
N THR A 66 -18.74 -7.56 2.65
CA THR A 66 -20.21 -7.50 2.51
C THR A 66 -20.77 -6.11 2.17
N ASP A 67 -19.94 -5.06 2.19
CA ASP A 67 -20.32 -3.69 1.76
C ASP A 67 -19.33 -3.10 0.73
N GLY A 68 -19.29 -3.66 -0.48
CA GLY A 68 -18.70 -3.01 -1.67
C GLY A 68 -17.22 -2.64 -1.62
N ALA A 69 -16.46 -3.06 -0.60
CA ALA A 69 -15.08 -2.67 -0.38
C ALA A 69 -14.13 -3.55 -1.20
N ASN A 70 -13.83 -3.12 -2.42
CA ASN A 70 -12.79 -3.75 -3.24
C ASN A 70 -11.44 -3.69 -2.51
N ALA A 71 -10.96 -4.84 -2.02
CA ALA A 71 -9.62 -5.21 -1.58
C ALA A 71 -8.65 -4.07 -1.21
N ALA A 72 -8.35 -3.97 0.10
CA ALA A 72 -7.30 -3.09 0.60
C ALA A 72 -5.89 -3.56 0.19
N GLY A 73 -5.12 -2.68 -0.45
CA GLY A 73 -3.65 -2.80 -0.50
C GLY A 73 -3.06 -2.61 0.89
N LEU A 74 -1.94 -3.28 1.19
CA LEU A 74 -1.15 -3.08 2.42
C LEU A 74 0.34 -3.12 2.11
N THR A 75 1.08 -2.09 2.55
CA THR A 75 2.51 -1.88 2.34
C THR A 75 3.33 -2.11 3.60
N TYR A 76 4.47 -2.79 3.48
CA TYR A 76 5.50 -2.86 4.52
C TYR A 76 6.93 -2.92 3.94
N VAL A 77 7.93 -2.52 4.73
CA VAL A 77 9.35 -2.38 4.39
C VAL A 77 10.19 -3.14 5.41
N LEU A 78 11.09 -4.00 4.95
CA LEU A 78 11.99 -4.79 5.81
C LEU A 78 13.38 -4.15 5.93
N ASP A 79 14.07 -4.49 7.03
CA ASP A 79 15.45 -4.09 7.38
C ASP A 79 16.41 -5.28 7.24
N ASP A 80 17.69 -5.00 7.01
CA ASP A 80 18.67 -5.97 6.50
C ASP A 80 19.99 -6.02 7.29
N VAL A 81 20.71 -7.14 7.14
CA VAL A 81 22.03 -7.39 7.75
C VAL A 81 23.13 -6.83 6.84
N SER A 82 24.10 -6.10 7.40
CA SER A 82 25.22 -5.53 6.62
C SER A 82 26.13 -6.60 6.00
N GLY A 83 26.41 -6.46 4.69
CA GLY A 83 27.50 -7.17 4.01
C GLY A 83 27.15 -8.56 3.46
N ASP A 84 25.89 -8.98 3.54
CA ASP A 84 25.45 -10.28 3.04
C ASP A 84 24.95 -10.21 1.59
N THR A 85 25.89 -10.33 0.65
CA THR A 85 25.56 -10.43 -0.79
C THR A 85 24.99 -11.79 -1.20
N SER A 86 25.07 -12.79 -0.31
CA SER A 86 24.49 -14.13 -0.52
C SER A 86 23.02 -14.22 -0.09
N PHE A 87 22.54 -13.23 0.69
CA PHE A 87 21.22 -13.20 1.32
C PHE A 87 20.92 -14.44 2.18
N SER A 88 21.94 -15.02 2.79
CA SER A 88 21.83 -16.16 3.71
C SER A 88 21.37 -15.75 5.12
N GLN A 89 21.53 -14.48 5.47
CA GLN A 89 21.17 -13.88 6.77
C GLN A 89 19.90 -13.04 6.71
N PHE A 90 19.18 -13.07 5.57
CA PHE A 90 17.88 -12.41 5.44
C PHE A 90 16.92 -12.95 6.52
N ASP A 91 16.34 -12.05 7.30
CA ASP A 91 15.41 -12.41 8.38
C ASP A 91 14.20 -11.46 8.41
N ILE A 92 13.04 -12.01 8.03
CA ILE A 92 11.77 -11.30 8.04
C ILE A 92 11.32 -10.91 9.46
N ASN A 93 11.82 -11.58 10.50
CA ASN A 93 11.45 -11.33 11.89
C ASN A 93 12.12 -10.09 12.51
N ARG A 94 12.97 -9.39 11.75
CA ARG A 94 13.41 -8.04 12.11
C ARG A 94 12.26 -7.04 12.14
N ALA A 95 11.25 -7.28 11.31
CA ALA A 95 9.98 -6.59 11.44
C ALA A 95 9.29 -6.98 12.74
N PRO A 96 8.63 -6.04 13.43
CA PRO A 96 7.94 -6.37 14.66
C PRO A 96 6.88 -7.47 14.44
N SER A 97 6.90 -8.50 15.29
CA SER A 97 5.99 -9.65 15.16
C SER A 97 4.50 -9.26 15.18
N TYR A 98 4.15 -8.16 15.84
CA TYR A 98 2.79 -7.61 15.85
C TYR A 98 2.30 -7.22 14.45
N LEU A 99 3.19 -6.85 13.53
CA LEU A 99 2.83 -6.51 12.15
C LEU A 99 2.25 -7.73 11.43
N PHE A 100 2.95 -8.85 11.47
CA PHE A 100 2.47 -10.09 10.86
C PHE A 100 1.24 -10.64 11.57
N SER A 101 1.14 -10.48 12.89
CA SER A 101 -0.04 -10.84 13.68
C SER A 101 -1.28 -10.07 13.20
N VAL A 102 -1.20 -8.74 13.12
CA VAL A 102 -2.29 -7.89 12.65
C VAL A 102 -2.63 -8.17 11.18
N LEU A 103 -1.62 -8.35 10.32
CA LEU A 103 -1.84 -8.68 8.90
C LEU A 103 -2.59 -10.01 8.73
N LYS A 104 -2.25 -11.03 9.52
CA LYS A 104 -2.95 -12.32 9.51
C LYS A 104 -4.39 -12.19 10.00
N ASP A 105 -4.64 -11.38 11.04
CA ASP A 105 -6.00 -11.12 11.49
C ASP A 105 -6.83 -10.44 10.39
N ILE A 106 -6.26 -9.45 9.68
CA ILE A 106 -6.91 -8.77 8.54
C ILE A 106 -7.26 -9.78 7.45
N LEU A 107 -6.31 -10.64 7.06
CA LEU A 107 -6.52 -11.68 6.05
C LEU A 107 -7.54 -12.75 6.48
N SER A 108 -7.73 -12.95 7.79
CA SER A 108 -8.77 -13.84 8.31
C SER A 108 -10.18 -13.26 8.18
N VAL A 109 -10.31 -11.93 8.16
CA VAL A 109 -11.58 -11.24 7.88
C VAL A 109 -11.85 -11.23 6.38
N ASN A 110 -10.83 -10.98 5.56
CA ASN A 110 -10.95 -10.92 4.10
C ASN A 110 -9.71 -11.52 3.44
N SER A 111 -9.91 -12.72 2.88
CA SER A 111 -8.85 -13.49 2.22
C SER A 111 -8.58 -13.03 0.78
N ARG A 112 -9.40 -12.11 0.23
CA ARG A 112 -9.25 -11.55 -1.12
C ARG A 112 -8.44 -10.25 -1.15
N ILE A 113 -7.99 -9.77 0.01
CA ILE A 113 -7.06 -8.65 0.15
C ILE A 113 -5.80 -8.90 -0.67
N LYS A 114 -5.39 -7.86 -1.41
CA LYS A 114 -4.19 -7.88 -2.26
C LYS A 114 -3.05 -7.21 -1.52
N VAL A 115 -2.12 -8.00 -0.98
CA VAL A 115 -0.96 -7.44 -0.26
C VAL A 115 0.07 -6.92 -1.26
N HIS A 116 0.52 -5.67 -1.08
CA HIS A 116 1.50 -5.02 -1.95
C HIS A 116 2.65 -4.46 -1.12
N ILE A 117 3.80 -5.13 -1.12
CA ILE A 117 4.95 -4.65 -0.37
C ILE A 117 5.72 -3.58 -1.16
N VAL A 118 6.03 -2.45 -0.50
CA VAL A 118 6.72 -1.32 -1.12
C VAL A 118 7.89 -0.95 -0.21
N PRO A 119 9.13 -1.28 -0.57
CA PRO A 119 10.30 -0.93 0.22
C PRO A 119 10.53 0.59 0.22
N TRP A 120 10.88 1.16 1.37
CA TRP A 120 11.18 2.60 1.48
C TRP A 120 12.53 2.93 0.84
N SER A 121 13.49 2.01 1.01
CA SER A 121 14.87 2.13 0.56
C SER A 121 15.46 0.73 0.38
N PRO A 122 16.45 0.56 -0.50
CA PRO A 122 17.38 -0.54 -0.39
C PRO A 122 18.06 -0.57 0.99
N PRO A 123 18.59 -1.73 1.40
CA PRO A 123 19.46 -1.86 2.57
C PRO A 123 20.59 -0.84 2.58
N GLY A 124 20.96 -0.34 3.76
CA GLY A 124 22.01 0.68 3.88
C GLY A 124 23.35 0.24 3.27
N TRP A 125 23.73 -1.02 3.45
CA TRP A 125 24.97 -1.59 2.92
C TRP A 125 25.01 -1.70 1.39
N MET A 126 23.85 -1.66 0.72
CA MET A 126 23.77 -1.58 -0.75
C MET A 126 23.91 -0.15 -1.27
N LYS A 127 23.88 0.86 -0.40
CA LYS A 127 23.87 2.27 -0.75
C LYS A 127 25.21 2.95 -0.50
N ASP A 128 25.47 4.01 -1.24
CA ASP A 128 26.69 4.82 -1.17
C ASP A 128 26.97 5.42 0.21
N MET A 129 25.93 5.83 0.93
CA MET A 129 26.03 6.44 2.26
C MET A 129 25.91 5.43 3.41
N GLY A 130 25.79 4.13 3.12
CA GLY A 130 25.68 3.10 4.17
C GLY A 130 24.38 3.16 4.99
N THR A 131 23.42 4.02 4.62
CA THR A 131 22.20 4.29 5.39
C THR A 131 20.93 4.07 4.57
N MET A 132 19.87 3.64 5.25
CA MET A 132 18.53 3.56 4.66
C MET A 132 17.87 4.95 4.50
N THR A 133 18.35 5.96 5.24
CA THR A 133 17.84 7.33 5.18
C THR A 133 18.67 8.17 4.20
N GLY A 134 18.27 8.15 2.92
CA GLY A 134 18.97 8.90 1.85
C GLY A 134 20.16 8.16 1.24
N GLY A 135 20.79 8.73 0.23
CA GLY A 135 21.79 8.03 -0.60
C GLY A 135 21.16 7.19 -1.72
N THR A 136 22.02 6.68 -2.61
CA THR A 136 21.64 5.97 -3.85
C THR A 136 22.14 4.53 -3.83
N LEU A 137 21.38 3.62 -4.46
CA LEU A 137 21.82 2.24 -4.69
C LEU A 137 23.13 2.25 -5.49
N ARG A 138 24.18 1.60 -4.98
CA ARG A 138 25.46 1.53 -5.67
C ARG A 138 25.32 0.72 -6.95
N SER A 139 26.02 1.15 -8.01
CA SER A 139 25.98 0.49 -9.32
C SER A 139 26.40 -0.98 -9.27
N ASP A 140 27.37 -1.33 -8.40
CA ASP A 140 27.84 -2.69 -8.21
C ASP A 140 26.86 -3.58 -7.40
N MET A 141 25.88 -2.98 -6.75
CA MET A 141 24.84 -3.66 -5.97
C MET A 141 23.51 -3.84 -6.73
N VAL A 142 23.34 -3.16 -7.87
CA VAL A 142 22.11 -3.24 -8.69
C VAL A 142 21.76 -4.69 -9.06
N GLN A 143 22.76 -5.52 -9.38
CA GLN A 143 22.55 -6.93 -9.73
C GLN A 143 22.05 -7.80 -8.57
N TYR A 144 22.32 -7.40 -7.32
CA TYR A 144 21.94 -8.16 -6.13
C TYR A 144 20.58 -7.72 -5.56
N TYR A 145 20.15 -6.49 -5.87
CA TYR A 145 18.91 -5.94 -5.33
C TYR A 145 17.64 -6.74 -5.69
N PRO A 146 17.48 -7.28 -6.92
CA PRO A 146 16.34 -8.16 -7.23
C PRO A 146 16.30 -9.41 -6.35
N THR A 147 17.44 -9.98 -5.97
CA THR A 147 17.52 -11.13 -5.06
C THR A 147 17.03 -10.77 -3.67
N TYR A 148 17.36 -9.58 -3.17
CA TYR A 148 16.81 -9.06 -1.91
C TYR A 148 15.27 -8.98 -1.94
N LEU A 149 14.73 -8.38 -3.01
CA LEU A 149 13.28 -8.26 -3.20
C LEU A 149 12.59 -9.63 -3.32
N LEU A 150 13.23 -10.59 -4.00
CA LEU A 150 12.75 -11.97 -4.09
C LEU A 150 12.73 -12.67 -2.73
N LYS A 151 13.78 -12.52 -1.92
CA LYS A 151 13.85 -13.10 -0.57
C LYS A 151 12.77 -12.54 0.34
N ALA A 152 12.52 -11.23 0.28
CA ALA A 152 11.39 -10.62 0.97
C ALA A 152 10.07 -11.24 0.51
N ALA A 153 9.85 -11.36 -0.81
CA ALA A 153 8.63 -11.94 -1.32
C ALA A 153 8.42 -13.41 -0.86
N GLN A 154 9.48 -14.22 -0.91
CA GLN A 154 9.46 -15.61 -0.45
C GLN A 154 9.14 -15.71 1.04
N ALA A 155 9.77 -14.89 1.88
CA ALA A 155 9.52 -14.94 3.32
C ALA A 155 8.07 -14.58 3.69
N TYR A 156 7.46 -13.62 3.00
CA TYR A 156 6.02 -13.34 3.15
C TYR A 156 5.16 -14.55 2.79
N GLN A 157 5.47 -15.23 1.68
CA GLN A 157 4.77 -16.45 1.27
C GLN A 157 4.95 -17.58 2.29
N GLU A 158 6.17 -17.79 2.81
CA GLU A 158 6.47 -18.79 3.84
C GLU A 158 5.72 -18.51 5.16
N MET A 159 5.46 -17.24 5.47
CA MET A 159 4.62 -16.83 6.60
C MET A 159 3.12 -17.04 6.36
N GLY A 160 2.71 -17.49 5.17
CA GLY A 160 1.32 -17.69 4.78
C GLY A 160 0.62 -16.39 4.34
N ILE A 161 1.37 -15.36 3.93
CA ILE A 161 0.81 -14.09 3.47
C ILE A 161 0.91 -14.03 1.93
N PRO A 162 -0.22 -14.04 1.20
CA PRO A 162 -0.21 -14.02 -0.25
C PRO A 162 0.15 -12.62 -0.76
N LEU A 163 1.29 -12.50 -1.45
CA LEU A 163 1.68 -11.27 -2.11
C LEU A 163 1.02 -11.13 -3.48
N TYR A 164 0.39 -9.99 -3.72
CA TYR A 164 -0.14 -9.59 -5.02
C TYR A 164 0.90 -8.82 -5.84
N ALA A 165 1.67 -7.94 -5.20
CA ALA A 165 2.66 -7.12 -5.87
C ALA A 165 3.84 -6.77 -4.95
N ILE A 166 4.96 -6.39 -5.58
CA ILE A 166 6.12 -5.77 -4.94
C ILE A 166 6.57 -4.59 -5.78
N SER A 167 6.90 -3.47 -5.13
CA SER A 167 7.52 -2.31 -5.77
C SER A 167 9.04 -2.32 -5.58
N ILE A 168 9.76 -1.59 -6.44
CA ILE A 168 11.22 -1.44 -6.34
C ILE A 168 11.58 -0.47 -5.21
N GLN A 169 10.86 0.65 -5.09
CA GLN A 169 11.02 1.64 -4.02
C GLN A 169 9.80 2.57 -3.98
N VAL A 170 9.46 3.14 -2.81
CA VAL A 170 8.38 4.12 -2.65
C VAL A 170 8.61 5.47 -3.36
N TYR A 171 9.84 5.96 -3.38
CA TYR A 171 10.22 7.23 -4.01
C TYR A 171 11.53 7.05 -4.78
N HIS A 172 11.50 7.32 -6.08
CA HIS A 172 12.70 7.54 -6.88
C HIS A 172 12.79 9.03 -7.21
N THR A 173 13.64 9.78 -6.51
CA THR A 173 14.00 11.13 -6.96
C THR A 173 15.08 11.00 -8.01
N SER A 174 14.69 10.95 -9.28
CA SER A 174 15.59 11.31 -10.37
C SER A 174 15.81 12.81 -10.30
N TYR A 175 16.79 13.24 -9.49
CA TYR A 175 17.40 14.55 -9.76
C TYR A 175 18.07 14.43 -11.13
N PRO A 176 17.84 15.35 -12.09
CA PRO A 176 18.65 15.40 -13.28
C PRO A 176 20.08 15.67 -12.82
N LEU A 177 20.99 14.75 -13.14
CA LEU A 177 22.42 15.01 -12.99
C LEU A 177 22.77 16.23 -13.86
N PRO A 178 23.62 17.15 -13.37
CA PRO A 178 24.06 18.32 -14.12
C PRO A 178 24.78 17.95 -15.43
#